data_AF-A0A371XLS2-F1
#
_entry.id   AF-A0A371XLS2-F1
#
_cell.length_a   1.000
_cell.length_b   1.000
_cell.length_c   1.000
_cell.angle_alpha   90.00
_cell.angle_beta   90.00
_cell.angle_gamma   90.00
#
_symmetry.space_group_name_H-M   'P 1'
#
loop_
_entity.id
_entity.type
_entity.pdbx_description
1 polymer ?
#
loop_
_entity_poly.entity_id
_entity_poly.type
_entity_poly.pdbx_seq_one_letter_code
_entity_poly.pdbx_strand_id
1 'polypeptide(L)'
;MSENDDKSDDEHGDVASASGAGATAVRRLTGRLRAHRVVTAAVAVAVVAAVAVPLVLAGSGADAEPCTPVSDATRALAGDPAAATKALDPGDSVDRIGGAKKLLAHDGFCGDGARVLGRVIVAGTRASGPGKPHTMAQARSAYAVAAALSGREIPAALAPSVARVLAEYEVDTLRDDDFGGSRRTT
;
A
#
# COMPACT_ATOMS: atom_id res chain seq x y z
N MET A 1 -49.51 14.41 -17.02
CA MET A 1 -49.60 13.94 -18.42
C MET A 1 -48.42 14.52 -19.16
N SER A 2 -47.41 13.70 -19.36
CA SER A 2 -46.46 13.70 -20.48
C SER A 2 -45.58 12.47 -20.25
N GLU A 3 -46.08 11.36 -20.79
CA GLU A 3 -45.29 10.20 -21.18
C GLU A 3 -44.10 10.64 -22.04
N ASN A 4 -42.98 9.94 -21.90
CA ASN A 4 -42.08 9.60 -22.99
C ASN A 4 -41.37 8.31 -22.60
N ASP A 5 -41.95 7.20 -23.07
CA ASP A 5 -41.30 5.94 -23.38
C ASP A 5 -40.46 6.10 -24.66
N ASP A 6 -39.22 5.57 -24.66
CA ASP A 6 -38.50 5.03 -25.83
C ASP A 6 -37.19 4.43 -25.27
N LYS A 7 -37.06 3.11 -25.04
CA LYS A 7 -36.96 1.97 -25.97
C LYS A 7 -35.60 1.88 -26.70
N SER A 8 -34.84 0.86 -26.24
CA SER A 8 -33.93 -0.06 -26.94
C SER A 8 -32.81 0.47 -27.85
N ASP A 9 -31.59 -0.04 -27.69
CA ASP A 9 -31.10 -1.16 -28.53
C ASP A 9 -29.72 -1.68 -28.05
N ASP A 10 -29.65 -3.02 -28.01
CA ASP A 10 -28.43 -3.82 -27.89
C ASP A 10 -27.62 -3.76 -29.20
N GLU A 11 -26.29 -3.65 -29.14
CA GLU A 11 -25.41 -4.11 -30.22
C GLU A 11 -24.23 -4.91 -29.67
N HIS A 12 -24.26 -6.21 -29.98
CA HIS A 12 -23.12 -7.10 -30.03
C HIS A 12 -22.32 -6.85 -31.32
N GLY A 13 -20.99 -6.90 -31.22
CA GLY A 13 -20.09 -6.90 -32.36
C GLY A 13 -18.79 -7.61 -32.05
N ASP A 14 -18.78 -8.94 -32.18
CA ASP A 14 -17.59 -9.73 -32.46
C ASP A 14 -17.17 -9.55 -33.92
N VAL A 15 -15.88 -9.35 -34.23
CA VAL A 15 -15.20 -10.01 -35.36
C VAL A 15 -13.67 -9.83 -35.32
N ALA A 16 -13.00 -10.98 -35.19
CA ALA A 16 -11.91 -11.50 -36.04
C ALA A 16 -10.68 -10.64 -36.42
N SER A 17 -9.54 -11.08 -35.90
CA SER A 17 -8.42 -11.73 -36.62
C SER A 17 -7.95 -11.14 -37.96
N ALA A 18 -6.70 -10.66 -37.98
CA ALA A 18 -5.87 -10.67 -39.18
C ALA A 18 -4.40 -10.98 -38.83
N SER A 19 -4.04 -12.25 -39.05
CA SER A 19 -2.66 -12.74 -39.16
C SER A 19 -2.04 -12.26 -40.48
N GLY A 20 -0.86 -11.64 -40.40
CA GLY A 20 -0.02 -11.30 -41.53
C GLY A 20 1.25 -12.16 -41.54
N ALA A 21 1.20 -13.30 -42.23
CA ALA A 21 2.36 -14.10 -42.57
C ALA A 21 3.02 -13.57 -43.86
N GLY A 22 4.32 -13.30 -43.81
CA GLY A 22 5.17 -13.05 -44.98
C GLY A 22 6.41 -13.92 -44.91
N ALA A 23 6.39 -15.00 -45.68
CA ALA A 23 7.41 -16.04 -45.76
C ALA A 23 8.72 -15.57 -46.41
N THR A 24 9.86 -16.14 -46.01
CA THR A 24 10.83 -16.68 -46.98
C THR A 24 11.91 -17.61 -46.38
N ALA A 25 12.04 -18.76 -47.05
CA ALA A 25 13.27 -19.53 -47.31
C ALA A 25 13.90 -20.37 -46.18
N VAL A 26 13.47 -21.65 -46.19
CA VAL A 26 14.23 -22.81 -45.72
C VAL A 26 15.49 -22.99 -46.57
N ARG A 27 16.66 -23.11 -45.92
CA ARG A 27 17.83 -23.77 -46.52
C ARG A 27 18.49 -24.69 -45.48
N ARG A 28 18.43 -26.00 -45.77
CA ARG A 28 19.15 -27.07 -45.06
C ARG A 28 20.66 -26.80 -45.12
N LEU A 29 21.42 -27.29 -44.14
CA LEU A 29 22.57 -28.21 -44.33
C LEU A 29 23.25 -28.55 -42.99
N THR A 30 23.24 -29.84 -42.70
CA THR A 30 24.06 -30.57 -41.74
C THR A 30 25.56 -30.25 -41.86
N GLY A 31 26.23 -30.01 -40.72
CA GLY A 31 27.67 -29.71 -40.71
C GLY A 31 28.37 -30.01 -39.39
N ARG A 32 28.87 -31.25 -39.26
CA ARG A 32 30.10 -31.69 -38.56
C ARG A 32 30.20 -31.49 -37.03
N LEU A 33 30.02 -32.62 -36.34
CA LEU A 33 30.71 -32.99 -35.10
C LEU A 33 32.21 -32.64 -35.18
N ARG A 34 32.69 -31.80 -34.26
CA ARG A 34 34.06 -31.87 -33.76
C ARG A 34 34.03 -32.01 -32.24
N ALA A 35 34.39 -33.22 -31.81
CA ALA A 35 34.70 -33.56 -30.45
C ALA A 35 35.74 -32.57 -29.89
N HIS A 36 35.37 -31.84 -28.85
CA HIS A 36 36.35 -31.19 -27.99
C HIS A 36 36.42 -31.93 -26.66
N ARG A 37 37.55 -32.62 -26.57
CA ARG A 37 38.21 -33.28 -25.44
C ARG A 37 37.79 -32.76 -24.06
N VAL A 38 37.36 -33.73 -23.26
CA VAL A 38 37.54 -33.88 -21.81
C VAL A 38 38.52 -32.86 -21.21
N VAL A 39 37.98 -31.94 -20.39
CA VAL A 39 38.74 -31.28 -19.32
C VAL A 39 37.97 -31.57 -18.04
N THR A 40 38.38 -32.64 -17.38
CA THR A 40 38.04 -32.96 -16.00
C THR A 40 38.67 -31.92 -15.09
N ALA A 41 37.90 -30.95 -14.62
CA ALA A 41 38.28 -30.11 -13.50
C ALA A 41 37.72 -30.74 -12.21
N ALA A 42 38.54 -31.55 -11.55
CA ALA A 42 38.28 -32.01 -10.20
C ALA A 42 38.46 -30.82 -9.24
N VAL A 43 37.37 -30.15 -8.86
CA VAL A 43 37.41 -29.16 -7.78
C VAL A 43 37.13 -29.90 -6.48
N ALA A 44 38.21 -30.16 -5.74
CA ALA A 44 38.12 -30.61 -4.36
C ALA A 44 37.59 -29.44 -3.51
N VAL A 45 36.32 -29.46 -3.14
CA VAL A 45 35.77 -28.54 -2.14
C VAL A 45 35.99 -29.16 -0.76
N ALA A 46 36.92 -28.56 -0.01
CA ALA A 46 37.20 -28.93 1.37
C ALA A 46 35.97 -28.62 2.25
N VAL A 47 35.48 -29.64 2.95
CA VAL A 47 34.48 -29.52 4.02
C VAL A 47 35.15 -28.84 5.21
N VAL A 48 34.69 -27.63 5.55
CA VAL A 48 35.12 -26.93 6.77
C VAL A 48 33.94 -26.83 7.74
N ALA A 49 34.12 -27.56 8.84
CA ALA A 49 33.58 -27.44 10.20
C ALA A 49 32.17 -26.84 10.39
N ALA A 50 31.28 -27.71 10.88
CA ALA A 50 30.04 -27.35 11.55
C ALA A 50 30.29 -26.37 12.71
N VAL A 51 29.80 -25.14 12.56
CA VAL A 51 29.49 -24.29 13.69
C VAL A 51 28.00 -24.46 13.94
N ALA A 52 27.67 -25.05 15.09
CA ALA A 52 26.30 -25.15 15.58
C ALA A 52 25.77 -23.72 15.85
N VAL A 53 25.21 -23.10 14.82
CA VAL A 53 24.40 -21.89 14.96
C VAL A 53 22.97 -22.37 15.23
N PRO A 54 22.31 -21.92 16.32
CA PRO A 54 20.98 -22.39 16.67
C PRO A 54 20.03 -22.19 15.50
N LEU A 55 19.36 -23.29 15.12
CA LEU A 55 18.15 -23.31 14.34
C LEU A 55 17.12 -22.37 14.98
N VAL A 56 17.06 -21.13 14.51
CA VAL A 56 15.85 -20.30 14.63
C VAL A 56 15.15 -20.39 13.28
N LEU A 57 14.05 -21.13 13.31
CA LEU A 57 13.17 -21.52 12.23
C LEU A 57 12.68 -20.34 11.38
N ALA A 58 12.74 -20.59 10.07
CA ALA A 58 11.67 -20.41 9.08
C ALA A 58 11.13 -19.00 8.83
N GLY A 59 11.73 -18.36 7.82
CA GLY A 59 11.12 -17.21 7.15
C GLY A 59 12.00 -16.47 6.15
N SER A 60 13.11 -17.03 5.67
CA SER A 60 13.93 -16.41 4.64
C SER A 60 13.81 -17.18 3.33
N GLY A 61 12.75 -16.87 2.58
CA GLY A 61 12.86 -16.97 1.13
C GLY A 61 13.96 -16.00 0.71
N ALA A 62 14.92 -16.46 -0.11
CA ALA A 62 16.01 -15.66 -0.64
C ALA A 62 15.54 -14.54 -1.60
N ASP A 63 14.21 -14.35 -1.71
CA ASP A 63 13.51 -13.33 -2.50
C ASP A 63 12.58 -12.46 -1.63
N ALA A 64 12.67 -12.53 -0.29
CA ALA A 64 11.91 -11.61 0.57
C ALA A 64 12.46 -10.19 0.40
N GLU A 65 11.60 -9.25 -0.01
CA GLU A 65 11.98 -7.84 -0.06
C GLU A 65 12.58 -7.42 1.29
N PRO A 66 13.71 -6.68 1.29
CA PRO A 66 14.32 -6.24 2.53
C PRO A 66 13.33 -5.36 3.31
N CYS A 67 13.02 -5.76 4.55
CA CYS A 67 12.08 -5.02 5.38
C CYS A 67 12.61 -3.62 5.69
N THR A 68 11.70 -2.64 5.81
CA THR A 68 12.07 -1.27 6.15
C THR A 68 12.03 -1.05 7.67
N PRO A 69 13.13 -0.60 8.31
CA PRO A 69 13.13 -0.26 9.72
C PRO A 69 12.41 1.09 9.96
N VAL A 70 11.68 1.19 11.07
CA VAL A 70 11.06 2.44 11.51
C VAL A 70 12.04 3.20 12.41
N SER A 71 12.38 4.43 12.01
CA SER A 71 13.31 5.30 12.73
C SER A 71 12.79 5.71 14.11
N ASP A 72 13.70 6.07 15.02
CA ASP A 72 13.35 6.56 16.35
C ASP A 72 12.50 7.83 16.32
N ALA A 73 12.74 8.71 15.34
CA ALA A 73 11.91 9.90 15.11
C ALA A 73 10.45 9.51 14.81
N THR A 74 10.22 8.53 13.94
CA THR A 74 8.86 8.03 13.66
C THR A 74 8.26 7.33 14.87
N ARG A 75 9.06 6.59 15.65
CA ARG A 75 8.59 5.98 16.90
C ARG A 75 8.14 7.02 17.92
N ALA A 76 8.85 8.15 18.02
CA ALA A 76 8.49 9.24 18.92
C ALA A 76 7.12 9.86 18.58
N LEU A 77 6.75 9.93 17.30
CA LEU A 77 5.44 10.43 16.88
C LEU A 77 4.28 9.62 17.49
N ALA A 78 4.46 8.33 17.78
CA ALA A 78 3.40 7.51 18.38
C ALA A 78 3.01 7.97 19.80
N GLY A 79 3.86 8.76 20.47
CA GLY A 79 3.61 9.34 21.78
C GLY A 79 3.24 10.82 21.77
N ASP A 80 3.25 11.48 20.61
CA ASP A 80 2.99 12.92 20.47
C ASP A 80 1.92 13.17 19.40
N PRO A 81 0.63 13.28 19.80
CA PRO A 81 -0.47 13.53 18.88
C PRO A 81 -0.31 14.80 18.04
N ALA A 82 0.26 15.87 18.62
CA ALA A 82 0.43 17.13 17.91
C ALA A 82 1.51 17.02 16.84
N ALA A 83 2.65 16.39 17.16
CA ALA A 83 3.69 16.11 16.18
C ALA A 83 3.23 15.10 15.12
N ALA A 84 2.47 14.07 15.50
CA ALA A 84 1.90 13.11 14.56
C ALA A 84 0.93 13.76 13.57
N THR A 85 0.03 14.62 14.07
CA THR A 85 -0.88 15.40 13.21
C THR A 85 -0.06 16.25 12.24
N LYS A 86 0.92 17.00 12.74
CA LYS A 86 1.77 17.85 11.90
C LYS A 86 2.57 17.07 10.85
N ALA A 87 3.00 15.84 11.17
CA ALA A 87 3.75 15.00 10.25
C ALA A 87 2.88 14.41 9.12
N LEU A 88 1.59 14.18 9.39
CA LEU A 88 0.63 13.62 8.45
C LEU A 88 -0.13 14.69 7.66
N ASP A 89 -0.30 15.89 8.23
CA ASP A 89 -1.08 16.97 7.63
C ASP A 89 -0.43 17.49 6.33
N PRO A 90 -1.11 17.38 5.18
CA PRO A 90 -0.63 17.94 3.92
C PRO A 90 -0.72 19.49 3.88
N GLY A 91 -1.33 20.11 4.88
CA GLY A 91 -1.64 21.55 4.88
C GLY A 91 -2.82 21.85 3.97
N ASP A 92 -2.98 23.10 3.56
CA ASP A 92 -4.17 23.52 2.77
C ASP A 92 -4.22 22.94 1.35
N SER A 93 -3.11 22.35 0.87
CA SER A 93 -3.02 21.71 -0.43
C SER A 93 -3.04 20.20 -0.27
N VAL A 94 -4.14 19.58 -0.67
CA VAL A 94 -4.33 18.12 -0.67
C VAL A 94 -3.34 17.37 -1.57
N ASP A 95 -2.61 18.08 -2.44
CA ASP A 95 -1.55 17.50 -3.28
C ASP A 95 -0.26 17.23 -2.49
N ARG A 96 -0.10 17.83 -1.30
CA ARG A 96 1.11 17.71 -0.47
C ARG A 96 1.08 16.52 0.50
N ILE A 97 0.71 15.34 0.01
CA ILE A 97 0.70 14.09 0.80
C ILE A 97 2.09 13.42 0.93
N GLY A 98 3.17 14.11 0.56
CA GLY A 98 4.53 13.55 0.52
C GLY A 98 5.02 13.03 1.88
N GLY A 99 4.67 13.70 2.98
CA GLY A 99 5.01 13.26 4.33
C GLY A 99 4.32 11.94 4.72
N ALA A 100 3.00 11.87 4.53
CA ALA A 100 2.22 10.66 4.76
C ALA A 100 2.66 9.50 3.85
N LYS A 101 2.88 9.76 2.55
CA LYS A 101 3.44 8.75 1.64
C LYS A 101 4.81 8.26 2.10
N LYS A 102 5.72 9.14 2.49
CA LYS A 102 7.05 8.72 2.98
C LYS A 102 6.97 7.87 4.25
N LEU A 103 5.94 8.06 5.07
CA LEU A 103 5.71 7.26 6.27
C LEU A 103 5.05 5.91 5.96
N LEU A 104 4.09 5.88 5.02
CA LEU A 104 3.17 4.76 4.81
C LEU A 104 3.44 3.93 3.56
N ALA A 105 4.23 4.41 2.61
CA ALA A 105 4.39 3.79 1.29
C ALA A 105 5.33 2.59 1.24
N HIS A 106 5.74 2.07 2.40
CA HIS A 106 6.68 0.95 2.50
C HIS A 106 5.94 -0.38 2.56
N ASP A 107 6.34 -1.31 1.69
CA ASP A 107 5.91 -2.70 1.73
C ASP A 107 6.83 -3.46 2.69
N GLY A 108 6.28 -3.86 3.84
CA GLY A 108 7.01 -4.62 4.85
C GLY A 108 7.84 -3.76 5.83
N PHE A 109 7.43 -3.78 7.10
CA PHE A 109 8.15 -3.14 8.20
C PHE A 109 8.87 -4.18 9.04
N CYS A 110 10.11 -3.88 9.45
CA CYS A 110 10.83 -4.77 10.37
C CYS A 110 10.19 -4.76 11.77
N GLY A 111 10.10 -5.94 12.39
CA GLY A 111 9.68 -6.11 13.79
C GLY A 111 8.30 -5.51 14.08
N ASP A 112 8.23 -4.61 15.07
CA ASP A 112 7.01 -3.93 15.49
C ASP A 112 6.66 -2.68 14.64
N GLY A 113 7.39 -2.42 13.56
CA GLY A 113 7.31 -1.17 12.82
C GLY A 113 5.90 -0.83 12.31
N ALA A 114 5.18 -1.81 11.77
CA ALA A 114 3.79 -1.60 11.31
C ALA A 114 2.85 -1.24 12.48
N ARG A 115 3.05 -1.85 13.67
CA ARG A 115 2.26 -1.55 14.86
C ARG A 115 2.58 -0.14 15.41
N VAL A 116 3.84 0.27 15.37
CA VAL A 116 4.25 1.65 15.71
C VAL A 116 3.55 2.63 14.79
N LEU A 117 3.61 2.39 13.48
CA LEU A 117 3.03 3.26 12.48
C LEU A 117 1.51 3.34 12.60
N GLY A 118 0.85 2.24 12.95
CA GLY A 118 -0.57 2.24 13.29
C GLY A 118 -0.90 3.14 14.49
N ARG A 119 -0.01 3.24 15.49
CA ARG A 119 -0.16 4.19 16.60
C ARG A 119 0.06 5.64 16.16
N VAL A 120 1.01 5.89 15.25
CA VAL A 120 1.22 7.24 14.67
C VAL A 120 -0.02 7.71 13.92
N ILE A 121 -0.62 6.85 13.09
CA ILE A 121 -1.88 7.15 12.39
C ILE A 121 -2.94 7.57 13.40
N VAL A 122 -3.22 6.71 14.40
CA VAL A 122 -4.24 7.02 15.41
C VAL A 122 -3.91 8.30 16.19
N ALA A 123 -2.65 8.52 16.57
CA ALA A 123 -2.25 9.73 17.29
C ALA A 123 -2.45 11.00 16.47
N GLY A 124 -2.17 10.96 15.16
CA GLY A 124 -2.26 12.13 14.29
C GLY A 124 -3.65 12.40 13.70
N THR A 125 -4.55 11.42 13.72
CA THR A 125 -5.89 11.58 13.15
C THR A 125 -6.99 11.69 14.18
N ARG A 126 -6.79 11.19 15.41
CA ARG A 126 -7.88 11.08 16.39
C ARG A 126 -8.32 12.44 16.94
N ALA A 127 -9.64 12.64 17.05
CA ALA A 127 -10.21 13.80 17.72
C ALA A 127 -9.68 13.97 19.16
N SER A 128 -9.60 15.22 19.63
CA SER A 128 -9.04 15.55 20.95
C SER A 128 -9.84 14.97 22.14
N GLY A 129 -11.03 14.43 21.90
CA GLY A 129 -11.80 13.70 22.90
C GLY A 129 -13.04 13.03 22.32
N PRO A 130 -13.67 12.10 23.07
CA PRO A 130 -14.94 11.50 22.68
C PRO A 130 -16.00 12.58 22.43
N GLY A 131 -16.71 12.48 21.31
CA GLY A 131 -17.74 13.44 20.97
C GLY A 131 -17.20 14.86 20.67
N LYS A 132 -15.90 15.05 20.43
CA LYS A 132 -15.37 16.30 19.87
C LYS A 132 -15.19 16.15 18.35
N PRO A 133 -15.49 17.20 17.56
CA PRO A 133 -15.16 17.17 16.13
C PRO A 133 -13.64 17.15 15.95
N HIS A 134 -13.19 16.63 14.81
CA HIS A 134 -11.79 16.78 14.42
C HIS A 134 -11.44 18.24 14.14
N THR A 135 -10.20 18.61 14.42
CA THR A 135 -9.64 19.84 13.87
C THR A 135 -9.41 19.69 12.38
N MET A 136 -9.36 20.80 11.64
CA MET A 136 -9.06 20.76 10.20
C MET A 136 -7.74 20.02 9.90
N ALA A 137 -6.70 20.21 10.72
CA ALA A 137 -5.42 19.52 10.55
C ALA A 137 -5.54 18.00 10.72
N GLN A 138 -6.35 17.54 11.68
CA GLN A 138 -6.62 16.11 11.90
C GLN A 138 -7.44 15.51 10.76
N ALA A 139 -8.45 16.23 10.27
CA ALA A 139 -9.26 15.80 9.12
C ALA A 139 -8.39 15.66 7.85
N ARG A 140 -7.51 16.62 7.58
CA ARG A 140 -6.55 16.55 6.47
C ARG A 140 -5.51 15.44 6.64
N SER A 141 -5.07 15.19 7.88
CA SER A 141 -4.21 14.04 8.19
C SER A 141 -4.90 12.73 7.87
N ALA A 142 -6.18 12.57 8.23
CA ALA A 142 -6.98 11.39 7.90
C ALA A 142 -7.11 11.20 6.38
N TYR A 143 -7.39 12.28 5.63
CA TYR A 143 -7.37 12.25 4.17
C TYR A 143 -6.00 11.82 3.61
N ALA A 144 -4.89 12.36 4.13
CA ALA A 144 -3.55 12.02 3.66
C ALA A 144 -3.20 10.55 3.92
N VAL A 145 -3.64 9.97 5.04
CA VAL A 145 -3.51 8.53 5.32
C VAL A 145 -4.30 7.72 4.29
N ALA A 146 -5.57 8.06 4.04
CA ALA A 146 -6.39 7.37 3.05
C ALA A 146 -5.78 7.47 1.63
N ALA A 147 -5.34 8.66 1.24
CA ALA A 147 -4.72 8.91 -0.06
C ALA A 147 -3.37 8.19 -0.23
N ALA A 148 -2.59 8.03 0.84
CA ALA A 148 -1.32 7.31 0.80
C ALA A 148 -1.51 5.79 0.67
N LEU A 149 -2.61 5.25 1.20
CA LEU A 149 -2.94 3.82 1.16
C LEU A 149 -3.87 3.43 0.00
N SER A 150 -4.45 4.40 -0.70
CA SER A 150 -5.36 4.16 -1.81
C SER A 150 -4.73 3.30 -2.91
N GLY A 151 -5.46 2.26 -3.34
CA GLY A 151 -5.01 1.34 -4.39
C GLY A 151 -3.94 0.34 -3.95
N ARG A 152 -3.70 0.20 -2.64
CA ARG A 152 -2.73 -0.73 -2.06
C ARG A 152 -3.39 -1.71 -1.10
N GLU A 153 -2.76 -2.86 -0.92
CA GLU A 153 -3.11 -3.75 0.18
C GLU A 153 -2.67 -3.14 1.51
N ILE A 154 -3.58 -3.08 2.49
CA ILE A 154 -3.28 -2.53 3.81
C ILE A 154 -2.59 -3.63 4.63
N PRO A 155 -1.37 -3.40 5.14
CA PRO A 155 -0.72 -4.35 6.03
C PRO A 155 -1.62 -4.72 7.22
N ALA A 156 -1.73 -6.01 7.54
CA ALA A 156 -2.64 -6.51 8.58
C ALA A 156 -2.46 -5.79 9.94
N ALA A 157 -1.23 -5.40 10.28
CA ALA A 157 -0.93 -4.66 11.50
C ALA A 157 -1.40 -3.19 11.50
N LEU A 158 -1.68 -2.60 10.32
CA LEU A 158 -2.24 -1.26 10.16
C LEU A 158 -3.77 -1.27 10.05
N ALA A 159 -4.36 -2.38 9.62
CA ALA A 159 -5.81 -2.48 9.36
C ALA A 159 -6.70 -1.99 10.52
N PRO A 160 -6.43 -2.33 11.81
CA PRO A 160 -7.25 -1.82 12.91
C PRO A 160 -7.18 -0.30 13.08
N SER A 161 -6.00 0.29 12.85
CA SER A 161 -5.80 1.73 12.93
C SER A 161 -6.54 2.44 11.79
N VAL A 162 -6.45 1.91 10.56
CA VAL A 162 -7.15 2.49 9.41
C VAL A 162 -8.66 2.38 9.58
N ALA A 163 -9.17 1.21 10.01
CA ALA A 163 -10.60 1.02 10.30
C ALA A 163 -11.11 2.04 11.32
N ARG A 164 -10.31 2.36 12.34
CA ARG A 164 -10.66 3.38 13.32
C ARG A 164 -10.76 4.79 12.72
N VAL A 165 -9.82 5.18 11.86
CA VAL A 165 -9.87 6.47 11.15
C VAL A 165 -11.16 6.59 10.35
N LEU A 166 -11.54 5.53 9.63
CA LEU A 166 -12.76 5.50 8.82
C LEU A 166 -14.02 5.58 9.69
N ALA A 167 -14.07 4.84 10.79
CA ALA A 167 -15.20 4.91 11.72
C ALA A 167 -15.35 6.29 12.36
N GLU A 168 -14.24 6.97 12.68
CA GLU A 168 -14.25 8.32 13.22
C GLU A 168 -14.69 9.36 12.17
N TYR A 169 -14.49 9.12 10.87
CA TYR A 169 -15.02 9.96 9.79
C TYR A 169 -16.54 9.89 9.66
N GLU A 170 -17.12 8.69 9.73
CA GLU A 170 -18.59 8.53 9.71
C GLU A 170 -19.25 9.32 10.86
N VAL A 171 -18.65 9.26 12.06
CA VAL A 171 -19.13 10.02 13.22
C VAL A 171 -19.09 11.53 13.00
N ASP A 172 -18.10 12.05 12.27
CA ASP A 172 -18.05 13.47 11.94
C ASP A 172 -19.16 13.84 10.94
N THR A 173 -19.34 13.05 9.87
CA THR A 173 -20.35 13.33 8.84
C THR A 173 -21.77 13.36 9.40
N LEU A 174 -22.13 12.39 10.25
CA LEU A 174 -23.46 12.32 10.88
C LEU A 174 -23.75 13.54 11.76
N ARG A 175 -22.73 14.17 12.33
CA ARG A 175 -22.90 15.34 13.21
C ARG A 175 -23.05 16.63 12.44
N ASP A 176 -22.38 16.77 11.31
CA ASP A 176 -22.58 17.90 10.42
C ASP A 176 -24.03 17.92 9.88
N ASP A 177 -24.61 16.75 9.62
CA ASP A 177 -26.02 16.60 9.22
C ASP A 177 -26.99 17.01 10.36
N ASP A 178 -26.71 16.62 11.61
CA ASP A 178 -27.52 16.99 12.78
C ASP A 178 -27.50 18.52 13.06
N PHE A 179 -26.39 19.21 12.80
CA PHE A 179 -26.29 20.68 12.96
C PHE A 179 -26.90 21.46 11.77
N GLY A 180 -27.15 20.82 10.62
CA GLY A 180 -27.81 21.40 9.45
C GLY A 180 -29.34 21.49 9.54
N GLY A 181 -29.96 20.70 10.42
CA GLY A 181 -31.43 20.55 10.51
C GLY A 181 -32.19 21.61 11.32
N SER A 182 -31.52 22.49 12.08
CA SER A 182 -32.19 23.43 13.01
C SER A 182 -32.15 24.92 12.61
N ARG A 183 -31.76 25.26 11.37
CA ARG A 183 -31.92 26.63 10.85
C ARG A 183 -33.16 26.78 9.97
N ARG A 184 -34.33 26.59 10.58
CA ARG A 184 -35.61 27.15 10.12
C ARG A 184 -36.68 26.97 11.19
N THR A 185 -36.86 27.98 12.03
CA THR A 185 -38.19 28.52 12.41
C THR A 185 -38.00 29.69 13.39
N THR A 186 -38.55 30.83 12.96
CA THR A 186 -38.99 32.02 13.73
C THR A 186 -37.96 32.84 14.47
#